data_AF-A0A2N6NBH4-F1
#
_entry.id   AF-A0A2N6NBH4-F1
#
_cell.length_a   1.000
_cell.length_b   1.000
_cell.length_c   1.000
_cell.angle_alpha   90.00
_cell.angle_beta   90.00
_cell.angle_gamma   90.00
#
_symmetry.space_group_name_H-M   'P 1'
#
loop_
_entity.id
_entity.type
_entity.pdbx_description
1 polymer ?
#
loop_
_entity_poly.entity_id
_entity_poly.type
_entity_poly.pdbx_seq_one_letter_code
_entity_poly.pdbx_strand_id
1 'polypeptide(L)'
;MFIHAVQLRLGITPRLITPSDLRLIPYPDDPNRTLLCCLVKSPTTSTSMLKTHSGEVVEEIHQVGLELHQRELAALDADMMHHISLRCFNDMRTILLVHDKRMLGIIQQELLPMVRRGVLTVEQAQALAKGIADTALPGSAYMGDLLRQSQANPNLKDEYLLKPIRGGKGAGIVFGEDLGADQWQAALRDLQSPKLNPAGASYVAQRKVLQHNYDLVLKGCGKIQTQPLVGTYHTVHGAYLGIGTWRSSGGRICAVSSGGAWICSVIGPH
;
A
#
# COMPACT_ATOMS: atom_id res chain seq x y z
N MET A 1 -12.26 -13.75 -0.41
CA MET A 1 -13.16 -12.60 -0.20
C MET A 1 -13.28 -11.73 -1.45
N PHE A 2 -12.18 -11.20 -2.01
CA PHE A 2 -12.21 -10.44 -3.27
C PHE A 2 -12.88 -11.22 -4.42
N ILE A 3 -12.43 -12.46 -4.69
CA ILE A 3 -13.01 -13.33 -5.74
C ILE A 3 -14.52 -13.49 -5.55
N HIS A 4 -14.97 -13.80 -4.33
CA HIS A 4 -16.40 -13.95 -4.02
C HIS A 4 -17.18 -12.65 -4.25
N ALA A 5 -16.63 -11.49 -3.85
CA ALA A 5 -17.28 -10.19 -4.06
C ALA A 5 -17.35 -9.83 -5.55
N VAL A 6 -16.29 -10.10 -6.32
CA VAL A 6 -16.25 -9.88 -7.78
C VAL A 6 -17.25 -10.81 -8.47
N GLN A 7 -17.32 -12.08 -8.08
CA GLN A 7 -18.31 -13.01 -8.62
C GLN A 7 -19.74 -12.55 -8.35
N LEU A 8 -20.03 -12.14 -7.12
CA LEU A 8 -21.38 -11.72 -6.72
C LEU A 8 -21.81 -10.41 -7.40
N ARG A 9 -20.87 -9.49 -7.66
CA ARG A 9 -21.18 -8.16 -8.23
C ARG A 9 -21.08 -8.09 -9.75
N LEU A 10 -20.12 -8.80 -10.33
CA LEU A 10 -19.77 -8.71 -11.75
C LEU A 10 -20.03 -10.01 -12.52
N GLY A 11 -20.38 -11.11 -11.83
CA GLY A 11 -20.57 -12.42 -12.46
C GLY A 11 -19.29 -13.08 -12.98
N ILE A 12 -18.12 -12.47 -12.72
CA ILE A 12 -16.81 -12.94 -13.19
C ILE A 12 -16.05 -13.58 -12.03
N THR A 13 -15.38 -14.70 -12.27
CA THR A 13 -14.46 -15.34 -11.31
C THR A 13 -13.01 -15.01 -11.67
N PRO A 14 -12.33 -14.09 -10.96
CA PRO A 14 -10.90 -13.86 -11.17
C PRO A 14 -10.08 -15.12 -10.88
N ARG A 15 -9.09 -15.41 -11.73
CA ARG A 15 -8.12 -16.49 -11.51
C ARG A 15 -6.91 -15.96 -10.74
N LEU A 16 -6.51 -16.65 -9.68
CA LEU A 16 -5.24 -16.38 -9.00
C LEU A 16 -4.12 -17.09 -9.75
N ILE A 17 -3.09 -16.34 -10.10
CA ILE A 17 -1.88 -16.83 -10.76
C ILE A 17 -0.65 -16.32 -10.02
N THR A 18 0.47 -17.02 -10.14
CA THR A 18 1.76 -16.60 -9.59
C THR A 18 2.68 -16.12 -10.72
N PRO A 19 3.77 -15.37 -10.40
CA PRO A 19 4.75 -15.00 -11.41
C PRO A 19 5.29 -16.16 -12.25
N SER A 20 5.44 -17.35 -11.64
CA SER A 20 5.89 -18.57 -12.34
C SER A 20 4.92 -19.06 -13.41
N ASP A 21 3.65 -18.65 -13.34
CA ASP A 21 2.63 -19.02 -14.32
C ASP A 21 2.69 -18.15 -15.58
N LEU A 22 3.43 -17.03 -15.57
CA LEU A 22 3.43 -16.05 -16.66
C LEU A 22 4.37 -16.45 -17.80
N ARG A 23 3.94 -16.18 -19.04
CA ARG A 23 4.75 -16.33 -20.25
C ARG A 23 4.59 -15.11 -21.13
N LEU A 24 5.67 -14.72 -21.79
CA LEU A 24 5.65 -13.81 -22.92
C LEU A 24 5.86 -14.65 -24.18
N ILE A 25 4.95 -14.55 -25.14
CA ILE A 25 5.07 -15.23 -26.44
C ILE A 25 4.82 -14.24 -27.59
N PRO A 26 5.48 -14.42 -28.74
CA PRO A 26 5.15 -13.63 -29.93
C PRO A 26 3.73 -13.94 -30.41
N TYR A 27 3.05 -12.94 -30.96
CA TYR A 27 1.74 -13.10 -31.55
C TYR A 27 1.86 -13.94 -32.83
N PRO A 28 0.99 -14.94 -33.05
CA PRO A 28 1.12 -15.86 -34.20
C PRO A 28 1.19 -15.17 -35.56
N ASP A 29 0.42 -14.09 -35.75
CA ASP A 29 0.33 -13.38 -37.03
C ASP A 29 1.22 -12.13 -37.12
N ASP A 30 1.88 -11.74 -36.02
CA ASP A 30 2.74 -10.56 -35.93
C ASP A 30 3.85 -10.79 -34.90
N PRO A 31 5.04 -11.26 -35.33
CA PRO A 31 6.15 -11.53 -34.43
C PRO A 31 6.65 -10.32 -33.63
N ASN A 32 6.34 -9.09 -34.07
CA ASN A 32 6.72 -7.87 -33.35
C ASN A 32 5.78 -7.56 -32.18
N ARG A 33 4.62 -8.23 -32.13
CA ARG A 33 3.66 -8.09 -31.04
C ARG A 33 3.88 -9.21 -30.03
N THR A 34 3.98 -8.84 -28.75
CA THR A 34 4.13 -9.80 -27.65
C THR A 34 2.83 -9.92 -26.86
N LEU A 35 2.43 -11.16 -26.58
CA LEU A 35 1.31 -11.52 -25.73
C LEU A 35 1.78 -11.82 -24.31
N LEU A 36 1.03 -11.31 -23.33
CA LEU A 36 1.12 -11.77 -21.94
C LEU A 36 0.18 -12.96 -21.78
N CYS A 37 0.69 -14.10 -21.36
CA CYS A 37 -0.08 -15.32 -21.19
C CYS A 37 0.13 -15.93 -19.81
N CYS A 38 -0.79 -16.81 -19.38
CA CYS A 38 -0.58 -17.70 -18.24
C CYS A 38 -0.68 -19.18 -18.61
N LEU A 39 0.01 -20.02 -17.86
CA LEU A 39 -0.05 -21.48 -18.00
C LEU A 39 -1.46 -22.02 -17.71
N VAL A 40 -1.92 -22.93 -18.58
CA VAL A 40 -3.17 -23.65 -18.39
C VAL A 40 -2.92 -24.90 -17.53
N LYS A 41 -3.32 -24.86 -16.26
CA LYS A 41 -3.12 -25.96 -15.29
C LYS A 41 -4.16 -27.08 -15.39
N SER A 42 -5.27 -26.85 -16.09
CA SER A 42 -6.33 -27.86 -16.29
C SER A 42 -6.91 -27.69 -17.69
N PRO A 43 -7.22 -28.78 -18.41
CA PRO A 43 -7.76 -28.68 -19.76
C PRO A 43 -9.11 -27.95 -19.71
N THR A 44 -9.11 -26.69 -20.13
CA THR A 44 -10.32 -25.90 -20.31
C THR A 44 -10.86 -26.15 -21.71
N THR A 45 -12.17 -26.03 -21.88
CA THR A 45 -12.90 -26.10 -23.17
C THR A 45 -12.61 -24.91 -24.11
N SER A 46 -11.52 -24.17 -23.88
CA SER A 46 -11.16 -22.99 -24.67
C SER A 46 -10.65 -23.40 -26.06
N THR A 47 -11.22 -22.78 -27.09
CA THR A 47 -11.04 -23.13 -28.50
C THR A 47 -9.79 -22.54 -29.15
N SER A 48 -8.99 -21.72 -28.46
CA SER A 48 -7.70 -21.22 -28.96
C SER A 48 -6.59 -21.41 -27.93
N MET A 49 -6.11 -22.64 -27.80
CA MET A 49 -4.96 -22.94 -26.97
C MET A 49 -3.68 -22.48 -27.67
N LEU A 50 -3.05 -21.42 -27.14
CA LEU A 50 -1.74 -20.97 -27.58
C LEU A 50 -0.67 -21.90 -27.00
N LYS A 51 0.44 -22.07 -27.73
CA LYS A 51 1.57 -22.87 -27.27
C LYS A 51 2.84 -22.03 -27.26
N THR A 52 3.65 -22.20 -26.22
CA THR A 52 5.02 -21.66 -26.19
C THR A 52 5.92 -22.47 -27.15
N HIS A 53 7.13 -21.96 -27.41
CA HIS A 53 8.16 -22.70 -28.14
C HIS A 53 8.55 -24.03 -27.44
N SER A 54 8.42 -24.09 -26.10
CA SER A 54 8.65 -25.29 -25.29
C SER A 54 7.46 -26.26 -25.28
N GLY A 55 6.36 -25.93 -25.98
CA GLY A 55 5.15 -26.74 -26.06
C GLY A 55 4.20 -26.58 -24.88
N GLU A 56 4.45 -25.64 -23.95
CA GLU A 56 3.55 -25.34 -22.85
C GLU A 56 2.25 -24.73 -23.37
N VAL A 57 1.12 -25.21 -22.86
CA VAL A 57 -0.20 -24.66 -23.22
C VAL A 57 -0.48 -23.43 -22.37
N VAL A 58 -0.80 -22.33 -23.04
CA VAL A 58 -1.02 -21.02 -22.40
C VAL A 58 -2.30 -20.36 -22.90
N GLU A 59 -2.85 -19.48 -22.07
CA GLU A 59 -3.99 -18.61 -22.39
C GLU A 59 -3.56 -17.14 -22.32
N GLU A 60 -4.07 -16.28 -23.20
CA GLU A 60 -3.78 -14.84 -23.16
C GLU A 60 -4.42 -14.20 -21.92
N ILE A 61 -3.65 -13.31 -21.27
CA ILE A 61 -4.12 -12.43 -20.20
C ILE A 61 -4.49 -11.09 -20.81
N HIS A 62 -5.77 -10.74 -20.73
CA HIS A 62 -6.26 -9.44 -21.18
C HIS A 62 -6.23 -8.36 -20.09
N GLN A 63 -6.36 -8.76 -18.82
CA GLN A 63 -6.35 -7.84 -17.67
C GLN A 63 -5.77 -8.53 -16.44
N VAL A 64 -5.03 -7.78 -15.63
CA VAL A 64 -4.46 -8.28 -14.37
C VAL A 64 -4.69 -7.29 -13.21
N GLY A 65 -4.94 -7.83 -12.02
CA GLY A 65 -4.84 -7.10 -10.76
C GLY A 65 -3.60 -7.53 -10.01
N LEU A 66 -2.81 -6.57 -9.54
CA LEU A 66 -1.55 -6.86 -8.86
C LEU A 66 -1.73 -6.91 -7.34
N GLU A 67 -1.43 -8.09 -6.79
CA GLU A 67 -1.37 -8.36 -5.36
C GLU A 67 0.04 -8.84 -4.96
N LEU A 68 1.07 -8.21 -5.53
CA LEU A 68 2.48 -8.51 -5.26
C LEU A 68 3.07 -7.55 -4.23
N HIS A 69 3.95 -8.05 -3.35
CA HIS A 69 4.83 -7.20 -2.57
C HIS A 69 5.86 -6.51 -3.48
N GLN A 70 6.31 -5.33 -3.07
CA GLN A 70 7.32 -4.54 -3.81
C GLN A 70 8.58 -5.33 -4.17
N ARG A 71 9.02 -6.26 -3.30
CA ARG A 71 10.17 -7.15 -3.57
C ARG A 71 9.88 -8.19 -4.66
N GLU A 72 8.64 -8.65 -4.75
CA GLU A 72 8.21 -9.63 -5.77
C GLU A 72 8.08 -8.94 -7.11
N LEU A 73 7.57 -7.70 -7.13
CA LEU A 73 7.54 -6.86 -8.32
C LEU A 73 8.96 -6.55 -8.83
N ALA A 74 9.89 -6.23 -7.92
CA ALA A 74 11.29 -5.98 -8.27
C ALA A 74 12.06 -7.22 -8.74
N ALA A 75 11.54 -8.42 -8.48
CA ALA A 75 12.13 -9.67 -8.94
C ALA A 75 11.67 -10.08 -10.36
N LEU A 76 10.65 -9.40 -10.91
CA LEU A 76 10.24 -9.59 -12.30
C LEU A 76 11.27 -8.96 -13.24
N ASP A 77 11.51 -9.61 -14.37
CA ASP A 77 12.27 -9.00 -15.46
C ASP A 77 11.54 -7.79 -16.06
N ALA A 78 12.30 -6.94 -16.75
CA ALA A 78 11.79 -5.67 -17.26
C ALA A 78 10.69 -5.85 -18.31
N ASP A 79 10.80 -6.86 -19.17
CA ASP A 79 9.84 -7.12 -20.25
C ASP A 79 8.50 -7.61 -19.68
N MET A 80 8.56 -8.53 -18.72
CA MET A 80 7.38 -9.00 -17.98
C MET A 80 6.70 -7.83 -17.27
N MET A 81 7.47 -6.98 -16.59
CA MET A 81 6.95 -5.81 -15.90
C MET A 81 6.29 -4.83 -16.87
N HIS A 82 6.88 -4.61 -18.05
CA HIS A 82 6.29 -3.79 -19.11
C HIS A 82 4.92 -4.33 -19.55
N HIS A 83 4.85 -5.63 -19.88
CA HIS A 83 3.62 -6.25 -20.36
C HIS A 83 2.51 -6.35 -19.31
N ILE A 84 2.88 -6.56 -18.05
CA ILE A 84 1.97 -6.46 -16.90
C ILE A 84 1.45 -5.05 -16.76
N SER A 85 2.33 -4.04 -16.81
CA SER A 85 1.96 -2.63 -16.62
C SER A 85 0.92 -2.16 -17.64
N LEU A 86 0.99 -2.66 -18.88
CA LEU A 86 0.03 -2.36 -19.94
C LEU A 86 -1.38 -2.94 -19.73
N ARG A 87 -1.50 -4.01 -18.93
CA ARG A 87 -2.76 -4.76 -18.70
C ARG A 87 -3.28 -4.63 -17.28
N CYS A 88 -2.47 -4.04 -16.41
CA CYS A 88 -2.78 -3.90 -15.00
C CYS A 88 -3.83 -2.82 -14.80
N PHE A 89 -4.95 -3.15 -14.16
CA PHE A 89 -5.94 -2.12 -13.81
C PHE A 89 -5.47 -1.25 -12.63
N ASN A 90 -4.53 -1.75 -11.81
CA ASN A 90 -3.84 -0.91 -10.84
C ASN A 90 -2.81 -0.05 -11.58
N ASP A 91 -2.92 1.27 -11.47
CA ASP A 91 -1.89 2.16 -11.98
C ASP A 91 -0.55 1.89 -11.27
N MET A 92 0.51 1.58 -12.03
CA MET A 92 1.82 1.27 -11.47
C MET A 92 2.41 2.40 -10.64
N ARG A 93 2.08 3.66 -10.94
CA ARG A 93 2.47 4.82 -10.12
C ARG A 93 1.76 4.78 -8.77
N THR A 94 0.52 4.30 -8.72
CA THR A 94 -0.17 4.08 -7.44
C THR A 94 0.56 2.99 -6.63
N ILE A 95 0.94 1.89 -7.28
CA ILE A 95 1.65 0.81 -6.60
C ILE A 95 3.01 1.29 -6.07
N LEU A 96 3.80 1.97 -6.90
CA LEU A 96 5.19 2.32 -6.62
C LEU A 96 5.35 3.60 -5.80
N LEU A 97 4.54 4.63 -6.05
CA LEU A 97 4.66 5.94 -5.42
C LEU A 97 3.71 6.10 -4.24
N VAL A 98 2.42 5.80 -4.41
CA VAL A 98 1.43 6.07 -3.35
C VAL A 98 1.63 5.17 -2.13
N HIS A 99 2.15 3.95 -2.30
CA HIS A 99 2.50 3.08 -1.18
C HIS A 99 3.87 3.37 -0.53
N ASP A 100 4.66 4.28 -1.10
CA ASP A 100 5.91 4.73 -0.51
C ASP A 100 5.61 5.75 0.60
N LYS A 101 5.96 5.40 1.85
CA LYS A 101 5.60 6.23 3.01
C LYS A 101 6.30 7.59 3.03
N ARG A 102 7.37 7.77 2.25
CA ARG A 102 7.97 9.10 2.08
C ARG A 102 6.99 10.06 1.41
N MET A 103 6.03 9.56 0.64
CA MET A 103 5.11 10.47 -0.03
C MET A 103 4.26 11.29 0.92
N LEU A 104 3.99 10.80 2.12
CA LEU A 104 3.29 11.57 3.14
C LEU A 104 4.10 12.82 3.54
N GLY A 105 5.39 12.67 3.82
CA GLY A 105 6.26 13.80 4.16
C GLY A 105 6.57 14.69 2.94
N ILE A 106 6.72 14.12 1.75
CA ILE A 106 6.95 14.90 0.51
C ILE A 106 5.73 15.78 0.22
N ILE A 107 4.51 15.24 0.31
CA ILE A 107 3.29 16.03 0.12
C ILE A 107 3.25 17.19 1.12
N GLN A 108 3.56 16.95 2.40
CA GLN A 108 3.61 18.00 3.41
C GLN A 108 4.61 19.12 3.06
N GLN A 109 5.81 18.78 2.56
CA GLN A 109 6.82 19.76 2.14
C GLN A 109 6.42 20.53 0.86
N GLU A 110 5.62 19.91 0.00
CA GLU A 110 5.24 20.45 -1.31
C GLU A 110 3.92 21.25 -1.30
N LEU A 111 3.21 21.34 -0.18
CA LEU A 111 1.89 22.00 -0.11
C LEU A 111 1.92 23.44 -0.66
N LEU A 112 2.83 24.29 -0.17
CA LEU A 112 2.92 25.69 -0.63
C LEU A 112 3.34 25.80 -2.11
N PRO A 113 4.38 25.08 -2.58
CA PRO A 113 4.67 24.97 -4.02
C PRO A 113 3.48 24.51 -4.88
N MET A 114 2.67 23.56 -4.39
CA MET A 114 1.47 23.07 -5.11
C MET A 114 0.39 24.16 -5.20
N VAL A 115 0.18 24.95 -4.14
CA VAL A 115 -0.73 26.11 -4.18
C VAL A 115 -0.24 27.16 -5.18
N ARG A 116 1.06 27.52 -5.14
CA ARG A 116 1.63 28.50 -6.07
C ARG A 116 1.51 28.09 -7.54
N ARG A 117 1.54 26.78 -7.82
CA ARG A 117 1.35 26.22 -9.18
C ARG A 117 -0.11 26.08 -9.59
N GLY A 118 -1.06 26.39 -8.71
CA GLY A 118 -2.50 26.19 -8.96
C GLY A 118 -2.93 24.72 -8.99
N VAL A 119 -2.10 23.80 -8.45
CA VAL A 119 -2.46 22.37 -8.34
C VAL A 119 -3.43 22.15 -7.18
N LEU A 120 -3.27 22.92 -6.10
CA LEU A 120 -4.15 22.91 -4.94
C LEU A 120 -4.67 24.32 -4.65
N THR A 121 -5.88 24.39 -4.13
CA THR A 121 -6.37 25.58 -3.43
C THR A 121 -5.72 25.69 -2.04
N VAL A 122 -5.78 26.88 -1.43
CA VAL A 122 -5.26 27.10 -0.07
C VAL A 122 -6.00 26.20 0.93
N GLU A 123 -7.31 26.06 0.77
CA GLU A 123 -8.18 25.26 1.63
C GLU A 123 -7.83 23.76 1.53
N GLN A 124 -7.58 23.26 0.31
CA GLN A 124 -7.13 21.89 0.10
C GLN A 124 -5.75 21.64 0.74
N ALA A 125 -4.82 22.59 0.61
CA ALA A 125 -3.50 22.48 1.24
C ALA A 125 -3.61 22.45 2.77
N GLN A 126 -4.46 23.28 3.37
CA GLN A 126 -4.73 23.27 4.81
C GLN A 126 -5.37 21.95 5.27
N ALA A 127 -6.33 21.43 4.51
CA ALA A 127 -6.96 20.14 4.80
C ALA A 127 -5.93 19.00 4.78
N LEU A 128 -5.02 18.99 3.81
CA LEU A 128 -3.93 18.02 3.74
C LEU A 128 -2.93 18.18 4.88
N ALA A 129 -2.53 19.41 5.23
CA ALA A 129 -1.64 19.69 6.34
C ALA A 129 -2.17 19.14 7.67
N LYS A 130 -3.49 19.25 7.90
CA LYS A 130 -4.17 18.71 9.09
C LYS A 130 -4.42 17.20 9.01
N GLY A 131 -4.66 16.68 7.81
CA GLY A 131 -5.06 15.29 7.60
C GLY A 131 -3.90 14.29 7.50
N ILE A 132 -2.70 14.75 7.15
CA ILE A 132 -1.50 13.91 7.05
C ILE A 132 -0.71 13.99 8.34
N ALA A 133 -0.40 12.83 8.93
CA ALA A 133 0.46 12.76 10.11
C ALA A 133 1.89 13.22 9.77
N ASP A 134 2.46 14.08 10.63
CA ASP A 134 3.80 14.63 10.45
C ASP A 134 4.84 13.54 10.21
N THR A 135 5.49 13.61 9.06
CA THR A 135 6.43 12.58 8.60
C THR A 135 7.79 13.19 8.31
N ALA A 136 8.78 12.87 9.14
CA ALA A 136 10.16 13.26 8.94
C ALA A 136 10.80 12.35 7.88
N LEU A 137 11.27 12.97 6.79
CA LEU A 137 11.94 12.27 5.70
C LEU A 137 13.43 12.10 6.00
N PRO A 138 14.05 11.00 5.56
CA PRO A 138 15.50 10.84 5.69
C PRO A 138 16.26 11.99 5.02
N GLY A 139 17.22 12.56 5.74
CA GLY A 139 18.02 13.72 5.29
C GLY A 139 17.28 15.06 5.21
N SER A 140 16.03 15.15 5.66
CA SER A 140 15.31 16.43 5.72
C SER A 140 15.70 17.28 6.94
N ALA A 141 15.50 18.59 6.85
CA ALA A 141 15.67 19.50 7.99
C ALA A 141 14.82 19.06 9.20
N TYR A 142 13.56 18.64 8.96
CA TYR A 142 12.68 18.15 10.02
C TYR A 142 13.22 16.89 10.73
N MET A 143 13.92 16.00 10.01
CA MET A 143 14.59 14.85 10.61
C MET A 143 15.79 15.26 11.49
N GLY A 144 16.53 16.28 11.07
CA GLY A 144 17.60 16.88 11.90
C GLY A 144 17.04 17.54 13.16
N ASP A 145 15.90 18.23 13.05
CA ASP A 145 15.22 18.86 14.19
C ASP A 145 14.70 17.81 15.17
N LEU A 146 14.07 16.75 14.67
CA LEU A 146 13.57 15.65 15.48
C LEU A 146 14.70 14.96 16.25
N LEU A 147 15.88 14.79 15.64
CA LEU A 147 17.05 14.24 16.34
C LEU A 147 17.50 15.16 17.49
N ARG A 148 17.65 16.47 17.25
CA ARG A 148 18.04 17.44 18.29
C ARG A 148 17.02 17.48 19.43
N GLN A 149 15.73 17.49 19.11
CA GLN A 149 14.67 17.47 20.12
C GLN A 149 14.66 16.15 20.90
N SER A 150 14.92 15.02 20.26
CA SER A 150 15.01 13.71 20.93
C SER A 150 16.23 13.60 21.85
N GLN A 151 17.30 14.36 21.58
CA GLN A 151 18.46 14.46 22.48
C GLN A 151 18.14 15.32 23.72
N ALA A 152 17.39 16.40 23.53
CA ALA A 152 16.96 17.27 24.64
C ALA A 152 15.85 16.65 25.49
N ASN A 153 14.97 15.85 24.88
CA ASN A 153 13.85 15.16 25.54
C ASN A 153 13.82 13.68 25.12
N PRO A 154 14.41 12.77 25.92
CA PRO A 154 14.42 11.34 25.64
C PRO A 154 13.02 10.69 25.50
N ASN A 155 11.99 11.28 26.12
CA ASN A 155 10.62 10.75 26.09
C ASN A 155 9.87 11.11 24.80
N LEU A 156 10.39 12.02 23.98
CA LEU A 156 9.75 12.41 22.72
C LEU A 156 9.50 11.23 21.79
N LYS A 157 10.34 10.19 21.86
CA LYS A 157 10.22 8.95 21.07
C LYS A 157 8.81 8.32 21.17
N ASP A 158 8.15 8.46 22.32
CA ASP A 158 6.84 7.83 22.56
C ASP A 158 5.73 8.45 21.70
N GLU A 159 5.94 9.67 21.19
CA GLU A 159 5.04 10.34 20.25
C GLU A 159 5.27 9.92 18.79
N TYR A 160 6.25 9.07 18.51
CA TYR A 160 6.63 8.71 17.14
C TYR A 160 6.70 7.20 16.95
N LEU A 161 6.79 6.83 15.68
CA LEU A 161 7.03 5.46 15.23
C LEU A 161 7.95 5.49 14.00
N LEU A 162 8.68 4.40 13.78
CA LEU A 162 9.44 4.16 12.56
C LEU A 162 8.60 3.27 11.65
N LYS A 163 8.42 3.70 10.40
CA LYS A 163 7.77 2.88 9.36
C LYS A 163 8.74 2.56 8.24
N PRO A 164 8.86 1.29 7.83
CA PRO A 164 9.58 0.93 6.61
C PRO A 164 8.96 1.67 5.43
N ILE A 165 9.78 2.35 4.64
CA ILE A 165 9.38 3.16 3.49
C ILE A 165 8.55 2.33 2.52
N ARG A 166 9.01 1.11 2.25
CA ARG A 166 8.36 0.13 1.37
C ARG A 166 7.75 -0.96 2.24
N GLY A 167 6.44 -1.16 2.14
CA GLY A 167 5.73 -2.22 2.87
C GLY A 167 4.27 -1.87 3.16
N GLY A 168 3.44 -2.90 3.24
CA GLY A 168 2.01 -2.77 3.53
C GLY A 168 1.62 -3.39 4.87
N LYS A 169 0.33 -3.26 5.22
CA LYS A 169 -0.32 -4.04 6.29
C LYS A 169 0.32 -3.91 7.68
N GLY A 170 1.07 -2.84 7.94
CA GLY A 170 1.71 -2.58 9.22
C GLY A 170 2.98 -3.41 9.51
N ALA A 171 3.46 -4.19 8.56
CA ALA A 171 4.66 -5.00 8.74
C ALA A 171 5.90 -4.12 8.99
N GLY A 172 6.68 -4.46 10.02
CA GLY A 172 7.93 -3.79 10.39
C GLY A 172 7.77 -2.40 11.00
N ILE A 173 6.55 -1.99 11.38
CA ILE A 173 6.36 -0.76 12.17
C ILE A 173 6.97 -0.96 13.56
N VAL A 174 7.80 -0.02 13.98
CA VAL A 174 8.39 0.02 15.32
C VAL A 174 7.86 1.24 16.05
N PHE A 175 7.23 1.08 17.21
CA PHE A 175 6.78 2.21 18.01
C PHE A 175 7.95 2.75 18.82
N GLY A 176 8.10 4.07 18.91
CA GLY A 176 9.22 4.65 19.67
C GLY A 176 9.12 4.33 21.16
N GLU A 177 7.91 4.11 21.70
CA GLU A 177 7.69 3.63 23.06
C GLU A 177 8.33 2.26 23.34
N ASP A 178 8.48 1.41 22.32
CA ASP A 178 9.11 0.10 22.43
C ASP A 178 10.66 0.16 22.36
N LEU A 179 11.23 1.32 22.04
CA LEU A 179 12.67 1.52 21.90
C LEU A 179 13.25 2.21 23.14
N GLY A 180 14.47 1.85 23.49
CA GLY A 180 15.28 2.67 24.38
C GLY A 180 15.63 4.02 23.73
N ALA A 181 15.89 5.05 24.54
CA ALA A 181 16.26 6.37 24.03
C ALA A 181 17.49 6.33 23.10
N ASP A 182 18.51 5.55 23.45
CA ASP A 182 19.72 5.41 22.63
C ASP A 182 19.45 4.71 21.29
N GLN A 183 18.58 3.70 21.30
CA GLN A 183 18.16 2.99 20.08
C GLN A 183 17.36 3.91 19.15
N TRP A 184 16.45 4.71 19.72
CA TRP A 184 15.70 5.72 18.97
C TRP A 184 16.63 6.75 18.34
N GLN A 185 17.54 7.33 19.12
CA GLN A 185 18.49 8.31 18.59
C GLN A 185 19.45 7.70 17.56
N ALA A 186 19.88 6.45 17.72
CA ALA A 186 20.68 5.75 16.72
C ALA A 186 19.91 5.61 15.40
N ALA A 187 18.65 5.20 15.47
CA ALA A 187 17.80 5.12 14.29
C ALA A 187 17.62 6.50 13.61
N LEU A 188 17.40 7.57 14.38
CA LEU A 188 17.31 8.93 13.82
C LEU A 188 18.62 9.43 13.22
N ARG A 189 19.78 9.02 13.76
CA ARG A 189 21.10 9.32 13.17
C ARG A 189 21.27 8.64 11.83
N ASP A 190 20.89 7.37 11.71
CA ASP A 190 20.94 6.64 10.43
C ASP A 190 20.06 7.31 9.36
N LEU A 191 18.91 7.87 9.80
CA LEU A 191 17.99 8.60 8.93
C LEU A 191 18.43 10.04 8.60
N GLN A 192 19.58 10.52 9.07
CA GLN A 192 20.13 11.81 8.59
C GLN A 192 20.60 11.74 7.14
N SER A 193 20.75 10.53 6.58
CA SER A 193 21.10 10.32 5.18
C SER A 193 19.87 9.96 4.34
N PRO A 194 19.69 10.56 3.14
CA PRO A 194 18.63 10.15 2.23
C PRO A 194 18.93 8.83 1.50
N LYS A 195 20.14 8.26 1.67
CA LYS A 195 20.56 7.03 0.98
C LYS A 195 19.72 5.86 1.46
N LEU A 196 19.16 5.12 0.51
CA LEU A 196 18.45 3.87 0.79
C LEU A 196 19.45 2.81 1.22
N ASN A 197 19.12 2.06 2.28
CA ASN A 197 19.89 0.89 2.68
C ASN A 197 19.70 -0.22 1.64
N PRO A 198 20.76 -0.66 0.92
CA PRO A 198 20.64 -1.74 -0.06
C PRO A 198 20.40 -3.11 0.58
N ALA A 199 20.86 -3.28 1.83
CA ALA A 199 20.84 -4.55 2.56
C ALA A 199 19.66 -4.68 3.56
N GLY A 200 18.81 -3.65 3.68
CA GLY A 200 17.76 -3.62 4.69
C GLY A 200 16.64 -2.61 4.43
N ALA A 201 15.67 -2.57 5.34
CA ALA A 201 14.57 -1.61 5.25
C ALA A 201 15.08 -0.19 5.54
N SER A 202 14.72 0.76 4.67
CA SER A 202 14.85 2.19 4.96
C SER A 202 13.56 2.68 5.63
N TYR A 203 13.63 3.64 6.56
CA TYR A 203 12.49 4.06 7.38
C TYR A 203 12.14 5.54 7.19
N VAL A 204 10.93 5.92 7.60
CA VAL A 204 10.55 7.29 7.97
C VAL A 204 10.20 7.31 9.45
N ALA A 205 10.44 8.44 10.12
CA ALA A 205 9.86 8.70 11.44
C ALA A 205 8.54 9.46 11.24
N GLN A 206 7.45 8.93 11.78
CA GLN A 206 6.13 9.54 11.65
C GLN A 206 5.50 9.69 13.03
N ARG A 207 4.83 10.83 13.25
CA ARG A 207 4.11 11.09 14.49
C ARG A 207 3.00 10.05 14.67
N LYS A 208 2.89 9.52 15.88
CA LYS A 208 1.91 8.52 16.29
C LYS A 208 0.53 9.17 16.30
N VAL A 209 -0.40 8.60 15.54
CA VAL A 209 -1.82 8.99 15.60
C VAL A 209 -2.48 8.22 16.72
N LEU A 210 -3.02 8.94 17.71
CA LEU A 210 -3.84 8.37 18.77
C LEU A 210 -5.24 8.10 18.22
N GLN A 211 -5.55 6.83 18.03
CA GLN A 211 -6.85 6.40 17.53
C GLN A 211 -7.90 6.53 18.62
N HIS A 212 -9.10 7.00 18.26
CA HIS A 212 -10.23 7.00 19.17
C HIS A 212 -10.75 5.57 19.34
N ASN A 213 -11.07 5.20 20.57
CA ASN A 213 -11.67 3.91 20.88
C ASN A 213 -13.19 3.99 20.79
N TYR A 214 -13.80 2.93 20.29
CA TYR A 214 -15.24 2.80 20.15
C TYR A 214 -15.68 1.47 20.77
N ASP A 215 -16.89 1.45 21.30
CA ASP A 215 -17.54 0.23 21.76
C ASP A 215 -18.11 -0.52 20.56
N LEU A 216 -17.52 -1.67 20.26
CA LEU A 216 -17.79 -2.44 19.03
C LEU A 216 -18.25 -3.86 19.35
N VAL A 217 -19.22 -4.35 18.57
CA VAL A 217 -19.64 -5.76 18.57
C VAL A 217 -19.04 -6.45 17.35
N LEU A 218 -17.87 -7.07 17.52
CA LEU A 218 -17.07 -7.63 16.42
C LEU A 218 -17.31 -9.11 16.15
N LYS A 219 -18.00 -9.80 17.07
CA LYS A 219 -18.28 -11.24 16.98
C LYS A 219 -19.77 -11.51 17.15
N GLY A 220 -20.26 -12.58 16.55
CA GLY A 220 -21.68 -13.00 16.65
C GLY A 220 -22.17 -13.32 18.06
N CYS A 221 -21.27 -13.41 19.06
CA CYS A 221 -21.64 -13.62 20.46
C CYS A 221 -22.17 -12.36 21.17
N GLY A 222 -22.25 -11.21 20.50
CA GLY A 222 -22.82 -9.98 21.07
C GLY A 222 -21.95 -9.26 22.09
N LYS A 223 -20.72 -9.73 22.36
CA LYS A 223 -19.80 -9.09 23.30
C LYS A 223 -19.31 -7.75 22.76
N ILE A 224 -19.48 -6.71 23.56
CA ILE A 224 -18.93 -5.37 23.32
C ILE A 224 -17.44 -5.37 23.67
N GLN A 225 -16.63 -4.80 22.80
CA GLN A 225 -15.19 -4.58 22.99
C GLN A 225 -14.86 -3.13 22.66
N THR A 226 -14.18 -2.45 23.58
CA THR A 226 -13.67 -1.09 23.38
C THR A 226 -12.35 -1.16 22.62
N GLN A 227 -12.34 -0.74 21.36
CA GLN A 227 -11.17 -0.87 20.46
C GLN A 227 -11.05 0.31 19.49
N PRO A 228 -9.85 0.59 18.96
CA PRO A 228 -9.65 1.61 17.94
C PRO A 228 -10.37 1.25 16.63
N LEU A 229 -10.95 2.25 15.98
CA LEU A 229 -11.62 2.09 14.69
C LEU A 229 -10.94 2.95 13.62
N VAL A 230 -10.43 2.31 12.56
CA VAL A 230 -9.76 2.97 11.44
C VAL A 230 -10.51 2.69 10.15
N GLY A 231 -11.00 3.75 9.51
CA GLY A 231 -11.71 3.68 8.23
C GLY A 231 -10.84 3.97 7.02
N THR A 232 -11.34 3.58 5.85
CA THR A 232 -10.90 4.10 4.55
C THR A 232 -12.05 4.84 3.89
N TYR A 233 -11.73 5.71 2.95
CA TYR A 233 -12.69 6.26 1.99
C TYR A 233 -12.17 6.06 0.57
N HIS A 234 -13.08 6.08 -0.39
CA HIS A 234 -12.76 5.88 -1.80
C HIS A 234 -12.90 7.17 -2.57
N THR A 235 -11.94 7.42 -3.45
CA THR A 235 -11.98 8.50 -4.43
C THR A 235 -11.64 7.97 -5.81
N VAL A 236 -12.30 8.49 -6.84
CA VAL A 236 -11.97 8.24 -8.26
C VAL A 236 -12.01 9.57 -8.99
N HIS A 237 -10.95 9.86 -9.75
CA HIS A 237 -10.81 11.14 -10.47
C HIS A 237 -11.04 12.39 -9.60
N GLY A 238 -10.61 12.33 -8.33
CA GLY A 238 -10.79 13.43 -7.37
C GLY A 238 -12.19 13.54 -6.75
N ALA A 239 -13.15 12.73 -7.18
CA ALA A 239 -14.49 12.68 -6.59
C ALA A 239 -14.57 11.68 -5.44
N TYR A 240 -15.20 12.07 -4.34
CA TYR A 240 -15.53 11.17 -3.23
C TYR A 240 -16.61 10.18 -3.63
N LEU A 241 -16.36 8.89 -3.42
CA LEU A 241 -17.30 7.80 -3.75
C LEU A 241 -17.99 7.18 -2.54
N GLY A 242 -17.50 7.46 -1.33
CA GLY A 242 -18.04 6.87 -0.12
C GLY A 242 -16.98 6.32 0.82
N ILE A 243 -17.46 5.84 1.96
CA ILE A 243 -16.63 5.21 2.98
C ILE A 243 -16.38 3.76 2.57
N GLY A 244 -15.13 3.34 2.70
CA GLY A 244 -14.68 1.99 2.44
C GLY A 244 -14.85 1.08 3.65
N THR A 245 -13.87 0.21 3.86
CA THR A 245 -13.86 -0.73 4.98
C THR A 245 -13.36 -0.06 6.25
N TRP A 246 -14.00 -0.40 7.36
CA TRP A 246 -13.48 -0.08 8.69
C TRP A 246 -12.73 -1.28 9.25
N ARG A 247 -11.72 -1.02 10.06
CA ARG A 247 -10.90 -2.04 10.71
C ARG A 247 -10.76 -1.73 12.19
N SER A 248 -10.81 -2.78 12.99
CA SER A 248 -10.60 -2.73 14.44
C SER A 248 -9.68 -3.86 14.87
N SER A 249 -8.91 -3.64 15.92
CA SER A 249 -8.05 -4.68 16.51
C SER A 249 -7.83 -4.38 17.99
N GLY A 250 -7.70 -5.42 18.80
CA GLY A 250 -7.24 -5.28 20.18
C GLY A 250 -5.74 -4.91 20.29
N GLY A 251 -5.00 -5.02 19.17
CA GLY A 251 -3.61 -4.59 19.08
C GLY A 251 -3.45 -3.16 18.55
N ARG A 252 -2.24 -2.62 18.66
CA ARG A 252 -1.87 -1.27 18.19
C ARG A 252 -1.98 -1.08 16.67
N ILE A 253 -2.03 -2.17 15.90
CA ILE A 253 -2.16 -2.16 14.44
C ILE A 253 -3.48 -2.83 14.05
N CYS A 254 -4.37 -2.06 13.42
CA CYS A 254 -5.66 -2.52 12.89
C CYS A 254 -5.52 -3.24 11.53
N ALA A 255 -4.67 -4.27 11.47
CA ALA A 255 -4.48 -5.10 10.29
C ALA A 255 -5.29 -6.39 10.39
N VAL A 256 -6.11 -6.67 9.36
CA VAL A 256 -6.88 -7.92 9.27
C VAL A 256 -5.95 -9.13 9.21
N SER A 257 -4.79 -8.99 8.57
CA SER A 257 -3.77 -10.04 8.47
C SER A 257 -3.17 -10.46 9.82
N SER A 258 -3.30 -9.64 10.87
CA SER A 258 -2.84 -9.96 12.22
C SER A 258 -4.00 -10.21 13.19
N GLY A 259 -5.15 -10.69 12.68
CA GLY A 259 -6.32 -11.02 13.48
C GLY A 259 -7.26 -9.85 13.78
N GLY A 260 -7.07 -8.69 13.13
CA GLY A 260 -8.02 -7.58 13.21
C GLY A 260 -9.37 -7.91 12.57
N ALA A 261 -10.43 -7.33 13.11
CA ALA A 261 -11.77 -7.36 12.52
C ALA A 261 -11.92 -6.30 11.43
N TRP A 262 -12.89 -6.51 10.55
CA TRP A 262 -13.28 -5.54 9.54
C TRP A 262 -14.81 -5.41 9.52
N ILE A 263 -15.29 -4.21 9.18
CA ILE A 263 -16.71 -3.88 9.12
C ILE A 263 -16.98 -3.25 7.76
N CYS A 264 -18.01 -3.74 7.07
CA CYS A 264 -18.51 -3.11 5.85
C CYS A 264 -19.20 -1.80 6.21
N SER A 265 -18.91 -0.73 5.46
CA SER A 265 -19.80 0.44 5.48
C SER A 265 -21.16 0.07 4.90
N VAL A 266 -22.23 0.42 5.61
CA VAL A 266 -23.59 0.35 5.08
C VAL A 266 -23.86 1.69 4.39
N ILE A 267 -23.99 1.68 3.07
CA ILE A 267 -24.45 2.84 2.32
C ILE A 267 -25.97 2.67 2.20
N GLY A 268 -26.74 3.53 2.88
CA GLY A 268 -28.18 3.56 2.69
C GLY A 268 -28.51 4.00 1.26
N PRO A 269 -29.56 3.46 0.62
CA PRO A 269 -30.03 4.02 -0.64
C PRO A 269 -30.46 5.47 -0.40
N HIS A 270 -29.93 6.38 -1.20
CA HIS A 270 -30.47 7.73 -1.34
C HIS A 270 -31.79 7.68 -2.12
#